data_AF-A0A952US41-F1
#
_entry.id   AF-A0A952US41-F1
#
_cell.length_a   1.000
_cell.length_b   1.000
_cell.length_c   1.000
_cell.angle_alpha   90.00
_cell.angle_beta   90.00
_cell.angle_gamma   90.00
#
_symmetry.space_group_name_H-M   'P 1'
#
loop_
_entity.id
_entity.type
_entity.pdbx_description
1 polymer ?
#
loop_
_entity_poly.entity_id
_entity_poly.type
_entity_poly.pdbx_seq_one_letter_code
_entity_poly.pdbx_strand_id
1 'polypeptide(L)' 'TYPYIEINEKTAHIGHEATVSKLDEEQIFYLQTRGLAEDEAMALIVRGFLDPVAKELPLEYAVELNRLIELEMEGSVG' A
#
# COMPACT_ATOMS: atom_id res chain seq x y z
N THR A 1 -5.75 7.17 12.48
CA THR A 1 -4.82 6.41 13.34
C THR A 1 -4.86 6.96 14.74
N TYR A 2 -4.93 6.10 15.77
CA TYR A 2 -4.90 6.49 17.19
C TYR A 2 -3.74 5.77 17.90
N PRO A 3 -2.51 6.28 17.85
CA PRO A 3 -1.36 5.62 18.45
C PRO A 3 -1.34 5.82 19.96
N TYR A 4 -0.86 4.80 20.68
CA TYR A 4 -0.53 4.87 22.11
C TYR A 4 0.92 4.39 22.30
N ILE A 5 1.72 5.16 23.03
CA ILE A 5 3.12 4.86 23.30
C ILE A 5 3.33 5.03 24.81
N GLU A 6 3.66 3.95 25.51
CA GLU A 6 4.01 3.95 26.93
C GLU A 6 5.47 3.50 27.09
N ILE A 7 6.29 4.30 27.77
CA ILE A 7 7.73 4.09 27.90
C ILE A 7 8.12 4.11 29.36
N ASN A 8 8.66 2.99 29.84
CA ASN A 8 9.12 2.82 31.23
C ASN A 8 10.65 2.72 31.33
N GLU A 9 11.38 3.33 30.38
CA GLU A 9 12.84 3.35 30.31
C GLU A 9 13.36 4.77 30.03
N LYS A 10 14.42 5.21 30.73
CA LYS A 10 14.89 6.60 30.73
C LYS A 10 15.73 6.97 29.51
N THR A 11 16.35 6.00 28.86
CA THR A 11 17.25 6.22 27.72
C THR A 11 16.68 5.77 26.38
N ALA A 12 15.37 5.50 26.33
CA ALA A 12 14.71 5.04 25.11
C ALA A 12 14.71 6.14 24.03
N HIS A 13 14.91 5.73 22.78
CA HIS A 13 14.71 6.57 21.59
C HIS A 13 13.53 5.99 20.81
N ILE A 14 12.47 6.78 20.61
CA ILE A 14 11.26 6.35 19.90
C ILE A 14 10.89 7.36 18.82
N GLY A 15 10.52 6.86 17.65
CA GLY A 15 9.89 7.61 16.57
C GLY A 15 8.57 6.96 16.17
N HIS A 16 7.56 7.77 15.88
CA HIS A 16 6.29 7.32 15.30
C HIS A 16 6.00 8.15 14.06
N GLU A 17 5.71 7.46 12.96
CA GLU A 17 5.29 8.06 11.71
C GLU A 17 4.01 7.40 11.23
N ALA A 18 3.09 8.23 10.71
CA ALA A 18 1.86 7.77 10.09
C ALA A 18 1.51 8.75 8.97
N THR A 19 1.24 8.20 7.79
CA THR A 19 0.82 8.98 6.62
C THR A 19 -0.52 8.46 6.14
N VAL A 20 -1.41 9.39 5.78
CA VAL A 20 -2.65 9.08 5.08
C VAL A 20 -2.54 9.72 3.71
N SER A 21 -2.62 8.90 2.67
CA SER A 21 -2.63 9.34 1.29
C SER A 21 -3.92 8.88 0.61
N LYS A 22 -4.32 9.64 -0.40
CA LYS A 22 -5.32 9.21 -1.39
C LYS A 22 -4.59 8.83 -2.67
N LEU A 23 -5.23 8.03 -3.52
CA LEU A 23 -4.74 7.82 -4.87
C LEU A 23 -4.75 9.15 -5.61
N ASP A 24 -3.66 9.40 -6.34
CA ASP A 24 -3.49 10.62 -7.12
C ASP A 24 -4.13 10.43 -8.51
N GLU A 25 -5.17 11.23 -8.79
CA GLU A 25 -5.90 11.18 -10.05
C GLU A 25 -4.99 11.51 -11.25
N GLU A 26 -3.95 12.33 -11.07
CA GLU A 26 -2.99 12.61 -12.15
C GLU A 26 -2.12 11.38 -12.47
N GLN A 27 -1.78 10.57 -11.46
CA GLN A 27 -1.04 9.33 -11.66
C GLN A 27 -1.89 8.28 -12.37
N ILE A 28 -3.16 8.16 -11.98
CA ILE A 28 -4.12 7.28 -12.65
C ILE A 28 -4.30 7.70 -14.10
N PHE A 29 -4.58 8.99 -14.34
CA PHE A 29 -4.72 9.54 -15.68
C PHE A 29 -3.47 9.29 -16.52
N TYR A 30 -2.27 9.53 -15.97
CA TYR A 30 -1.02 9.26 -16.66
C TYR A 30 -0.91 7.80 -17.11
N LEU A 31 -1.21 6.84 -16.23
CA LEU A 31 -1.20 5.42 -16.55
C LEU A 31 -2.26 5.04 -17.59
N GLN A 32 -3.45 5.65 -17.53
CA GLN A 32 -4.49 5.47 -18.53
C GLN A 32 -4.06 5.97 -19.92
N THR A 33 -3.33 7.10 -20.00
CA THR A 33 -2.76 7.56 -21.28
C THR A 33 -1.74 6.58 -21.87
N ARG A 34 -1.20 5.67 -21.05
CA ARG A 34 -0.32 4.58 -21.49
C ARG A 34 -1.07 3.30 -21.85
N GLY A 35 -2.41 3.32 -21.82
CA GLY A 35 -3.27 2.23 -22.26
C GLY A 35 -3.68 1.26 -21.15
N LEU A 36 -3.42 1.58 -19.88
CA LEU A 36 -3.93 0.80 -18.75
C LEU A 36 -5.40 1.17 -18.49
N ALA A 37 -6.21 0.18 -18.16
CA ALA A 37 -7.54 0.46 -17.63
C ALA A 37 -7.44 1.11 -16.24
N GLU A 38 -8.52 1.77 -15.78
CA GLU A 38 -8.50 2.52 -14.51
C GLU A 38 -8.19 1.63 -13.31
N ASP A 39 -8.83 0.47 -13.25
CA ASP A 39 -8.62 -0.60 -12.28
C ASP A 39 -7.17 -1.12 -12.31
N GLU A 40 -6.63 -1.37 -13.50
CA GLU A 40 -5.23 -1.79 -13.67
C GLU A 40 -4.25 -0.71 -13.18
N ALA A 41 -4.52 0.56 -13.48
CA ALA A 41 -3.71 1.69 -13.05
C ALA A 41 -3.73 1.85 -11.52
N MET A 42 -4.92 1.76 -10.91
CA MET A 42 -5.07 1.79 -9.45
C MET A 42 -4.34 0.62 -8.81
N ALA A 43 -4.49 -0.59 -9.33
CA ALA A 43 -3.83 -1.79 -8.81
C ALA A 43 -2.30 -1.67 -8.87
N LEU A 44 -1.77 -1.11 -9.95
CA LEU A 44 -0.33 -0.86 -10.09
C LEU A 44 0.19 0.12 -9.03
N ILE A 45 -0.54 1.21 -8.75
CA ILE A 45 -0.15 2.21 -7.74
C ILE A 45 -0.18 1.58 -6.34
N VAL A 46 -1.27 0.88 -5.99
CA VAL A 46 -1.42 0.21 -4.69
C VAL A 46 -0.33 -0.85 -4.48
N ARG A 47 -0.04 -1.65 -5.52
CA ARG A 47 1.03 -2.64 -5.46
C ARG A 47 2.41 -2.00 -5.28
N GLY A 48 2.68 -0.88 -5.96
CA GLY A 48 3.91 -0.11 -5.76
C GLY A 48 4.05 0.43 -4.33
N PHE A 49 2.95 0.86 -3.71
CA PHE A 49 2.92 1.28 -2.31
C PHE A 49 3.22 0.12 -1.34
N LEU A 50 2.72 -1.09 -1.65
CA LEU A 50 2.91 -2.29 -0.82
C LEU A 50 4.21 -3.06 -1.10
N ASP A 51 4.92 -2.76 -2.19
CA ASP A 51 6.14 -3.43 -2.61
C ASP A 51 7.22 -3.52 -1.51
N PRO A 52 7.49 -2.47 -0.70
CA PRO A 52 8.44 -2.57 0.42
C PRO A 52 8.02 -3.62 1.46
N VAL A 53 6.71 -3.76 1.73
CA VAL A 53 6.19 -4.75 2.68
C VAL A 53 6.29 -6.15 2.08
N ALA A 54 5.94 -6.30 0.81
CA ALA A 54 6.01 -7.58 0.11
C ALA A 54 7.45 -8.15 0.05
N LYS A 55 8.46 -7.27 -0.05
CA LYS A 55 9.88 -7.66 -0.08
C LYS A 55 10.41 -8.20 1.25
N GLU A 56 9.79 -7.85 2.36
CA GLU A 56 10.16 -8.35 3.70
C GLU A 56 9.51 -9.71 4.01
N LEU A 57 8.57 -10.17 3.18
CA LEU A 57 7.89 -11.45 3.36
C LEU A 57 8.65 -12.58 2.63
N PRO A 58 8.61 -13.82 3.17
CA PRO A 58 9.06 -14.99 2.42
C PRO A 58 8.28 -15.11 1.10
N LEU A 59 8.94 -15.59 0.05
CA LEU A 59 8.43 -15.58 -1.32
C LEU A 59 7.03 -16.19 -1.46
N GLU A 60 6.77 -17.28 -0.75
CA GLU A 60 5.48 -17.97 -0.72
C GLU A 60 4.32 -17.08 -0.24
N TYR A 61 4.56 -16.18 0.72
CA TYR A 61 3.56 -15.24 1.22
C TYR A 61 3.47 -13.98 0.36
N ALA A 62 4.57 -13.55 -0.25
CA ALA A 62 4.57 -12.39 -1.14
C ALA A 62 3.67 -12.61 -2.37
N VAL A 63 3.66 -13.84 -2.91
CA VAL A 63 2.77 -14.22 -4.02
C VAL A 63 1.30 -14.17 -3.57
N GLU A 64 0.98 -14.72 -2.40
CA GLU A 64 -0.39 -14.73 -1.87
C GLU A 64 -0.90 -13.31 -1.57
N LEU A 65 -0.05 -12.45 -1.01
CA LEU A 65 -0.38 -11.04 -0.73
C LEU A 65 -0.77 -10.29 -2.01
N ASN A 66 -0.02 -10.47 -3.10
CA ASN A 66 -0.34 -9.83 -4.38
C ASN A 66 -1.72 -10.27 -4.89
N ARG A 67 -2.05 -11.56 -4.75
CA ARG A 67 -3.35 -12.09 -5.16
C ARG A 67 -4.50 -11.56 -4.32
N LEU A 68 -4.30 -11.41 -3.01
CA LEU A 68 -5.30 -10.83 -2.11
C LEU A 68 -5.57 -9.36 -2.44
N ILE A 69 -4.55 -8.59 -2.79
CA ILE A 69 -4.70 -7.19 -3.20
C ILE A 69 -5.58 -7.09 -4.46
N GLU A 70 -5.33 -7.92 -5.47
CA GLU A 70 -6.14 -7.93 -6.70
C GLU A 70 -7.63 -8.23 -6.41
N LEU A 71 -7.90 -9.24 -5.58
CA LEU A 71 -9.27 -9.62 -5.19
C LEU A 71 -10.02 -8.50 -4.45
N GLU A 72 -9.35 -7.82 -3.51
CA GLU A 72 -9.97 -6.71 -2.77
C GLU A 72 -10.24 -5.51 -3.66
N MET A 73 -9.42 -5.29 -4.70
CA MET A 73 -9.62 -4.20 -5.65
C MET A 73 -10.78 -4.47 -6.62
N GLU A 74 -10.94 -5.69 -7.12
CA GLU A 74 -12.12 -6.08 -7.91
C GLU A 74 -13.44 -5.87 -7.13
N GLY A 75 -13.41 -6.05 -5.81
CA GLY A 75 -14.58 -5.88 -4.93
C GLY A 75 -14.83 -4.46 -4.41
N SER A 76 -13.85 -3.56 -4.51
CA SER A 76 -13.91 -2.20 -3.93
C SER A 76 -14.18 -1.09 -4.95
N VAL A 77 -14.07 -1.39 -6.24
CA VAL A 77 -14.40 -0.45 -7.33
C VAL A 77 -15.90 -0.56 -7.61
N GLY A 78 -16.67 0.32 -6.98
CA GLY A 78 -18.08 0.57 -7.25
C GLY A 78 -18.29 1.99 -7.76
#